data_AF-A0A497Q3N1-F1
#
_entry.id   AF-A0A497Q3N1-F1
#
_cell.length_a   1.000
_cell.length_b   1.000
_cell.length_c   1.000
_cell.angle_alpha   90.00
_cell.angle_beta   90.00
_cell.angle_gamma   90.00
#
_symmetry.space_group_name_H-M   'P 1'
#
loop_
_entity.id
_entity.type
_entity.pdbx_description
1 polymer ?
#
loop_
_entity_poly.entity_id
_entity_poly.type
_entity_poly.pdbx_seq_one_letter_code
_entity_poly.pdbx_strand_id
1 'polypeptide(L)'
;MPFPLLLSLSDFPFNQSADSWLSVIDTILNVFYALAVRGYLLLVLLGFIVYATGLSDGSAKGLVAVGVFIYLFGPPAVNFLGSVSGIDNITMDSATRAWIDVFQLSDMEVVALLVWVGELVAALCCLTGAILYFTPTSGEMTTKGRTLIIRALMISPILVFFHMIPYL
;
A
#
# COMPACT_ATOMS: atom_id res chain seq x y z
N MET A 1 33.99 39.22 -25.81
CA MET A 1 33.07 38.21 -25.27
C MET A 1 33.23 38.16 -23.76
N PRO A 2 32.23 38.62 -22.99
CA PRO A 2 32.02 38.07 -21.67
C PRO A 2 30.58 37.58 -21.50
N PHE A 3 30.46 36.36 -20.97
CA PHE A 3 29.27 35.85 -20.31
C PHE A 3 28.84 36.81 -19.19
N PRO A 4 27.53 37.02 -19.02
CA PRO A 4 26.97 36.92 -17.70
C PRO A 4 25.89 35.84 -17.72
N LEU A 5 26.23 34.68 -17.15
CA LEU A 5 25.29 33.81 -16.48
C LEU A 5 24.68 34.62 -15.33
N LEU A 6 23.75 35.49 -15.66
CA LEU A 6 22.89 36.15 -14.70
C LEU A 6 21.81 35.12 -14.37
N LEU A 7 22.19 34.15 -13.53
CA LEU A 7 21.27 33.30 -12.80
C LEU A 7 20.30 34.25 -12.10
N SER A 8 19.14 34.42 -12.72
CA SER A 8 18.06 35.20 -12.15
C SER A 8 17.69 34.54 -10.83
N LEU A 9 17.60 35.32 -9.74
CA LEU A 9 17.06 34.86 -8.48
C LEU A 9 15.61 34.33 -8.62
N SER A 10 14.95 34.58 -9.76
CA SER A 10 13.65 33.97 -10.12
C SER A 10 13.74 32.49 -10.48
N ASP A 11 14.91 31.98 -10.83
CA ASP A 11 15.10 30.58 -11.25
C ASP A 11 15.44 29.68 -10.07
N PHE A 12 15.53 30.23 -8.85
CA PHE A 12 15.58 29.43 -7.64
C PHE A 12 14.16 28.94 -7.29
N PRO A 13 13.96 27.62 -7.09
CA PRO A 13 12.65 27.04 -6.76
C PRO A 13 12.06 27.51 -5.41
N PHE A 14 12.80 28.37 -4.69
CA PHE A 14 12.37 29.00 -3.43
C PHE A 14 11.61 30.32 -3.63
N ASN A 15 11.49 30.85 -4.86
CA ASN A 15 10.65 32.02 -5.17
C ASN A 15 9.20 31.63 -5.51
N GLN A 16 8.69 30.63 -4.81
CA GLN A 16 7.30 30.22 -4.85
C GLN A 16 6.55 30.91 -3.71
N SER A 17 5.39 31.52 -4.00
CA SER A 17 4.61 32.23 -2.98
C SER A 17 4.25 31.29 -1.82
N ALA A 18 4.09 31.83 -0.61
CA ALA A 18 3.67 31.05 0.55
C ALA A 18 2.38 30.24 0.27
N ASP A 19 1.50 30.77 -0.60
CA ASP A 19 0.27 30.12 -1.05
C ASP A 19 0.51 28.83 -1.87
N SER A 20 1.57 28.75 -2.67
CA SER A 20 1.87 27.54 -3.44
C SER A 20 2.53 26.46 -2.57
N TRP A 21 3.22 26.85 -1.49
CA TRP A 21 3.69 25.89 -0.49
C TRP A 21 2.55 25.31 0.34
N LEU A 22 1.57 26.14 0.72
CA LEU A 22 0.39 25.67 1.45
C LEU A 22 -0.46 24.70 0.62
N SER A 23 -0.61 24.93 -0.68
CA SER A 23 -1.35 23.99 -1.55
C SER A 23 -0.64 22.65 -1.74
N VAL A 24 0.70 22.64 -1.79
CA VAL A 24 1.48 21.40 -1.82
C VAL A 24 1.34 20.63 -0.51
N ILE A 25 1.42 21.32 0.63
CA ILE A 25 1.22 20.70 1.95
C ILE A 25 -0.20 20.14 2.10
N ASP A 26 -1.22 20.86 1.65
CA ASP A 26 -2.61 20.39 1.63
C ASP A 26 -2.76 19.12 0.80
N THR A 27 -2.18 19.09 -0.40
CA THR A 27 -2.19 17.90 -1.27
C THR A 27 -1.50 16.72 -0.58
N ILE A 28 -0.33 16.94 0.01
CA ILE A 28 0.42 15.89 0.72
C ILE A 28 -0.39 15.35 1.89
N LEU A 29 -0.98 16.23 2.72
CA LEU A 29 -1.78 15.81 3.86
C LEU A 29 -3.04 15.05 3.42
N ASN A 30 -3.72 15.47 2.35
CA ASN A 30 -4.86 14.75 1.78
C ASN A 30 -4.45 13.35 1.27
N VAL A 31 -3.28 13.23 0.63
CA VAL A 31 -2.75 11.93 0.20
C VAL A 31 -2.39 11.05 1.41
N PHE A 32 -1.77 11.60 2.45
CA PHE A 32 -1.50 10.86 3.68
C PHE A 32 -2.78 10.41 4.39
N TYR A 33 -3.81 11.26 4.40
CA TYR A 33 -5.12 10.91 4.93
C TYR A 33 -5.76 9.77 4.11
N ALA A 34 -5.74 9.87 2.78
CA ALA A 34 -6.21 8.83 1.89
C ALA A 34 -5.44 7.52 2.10
N LEU A 35 -4.12 7.58 2.23
CA LEU A 35 -3.28 6.41 2.51
C LEU A 35 -3.55 5.83 3.90
N ALA A 36 -3.85 6.65 4.90
CA ALA A 36 -4.20 6.20 6.23
C ALA A 36 -5.54 5.45 6.24
N VAL A 37 -6.54 6.00 5.56
CA VAL A 37 -7.89 5.45 5.48
C VAL A 37 -7.99 4.30 4.49
N ARG A 38 -7.16 4.23 3.44
CA ARG A 38 -7.29 3.24 2.35
C ARG A 38 -6.07 2.35 2.21
N GLY A 39 -4.88 2.92 2.34
CA GLY A 39 -3.60 2.23 2.21
C GLY A 39 -3.35 1.17 3.29
N TYR A 40 -4.06 1.21 4.41
CA TYR A 40 -3.96 0.14 5.42
C TYR A 40 -4.36 -1.23 4.86
N LEU A 41 -5.38 -1.29 3.99
CA LEU A 41 -5.78 -2.53 3.32
C LEU A 41 -4.67 -3.06 2.41
N LEU A 42 -3.96 -2.16 1.73
CA LEU A 42 -2.81 -2.53 0.89
C LEU A 42 -1.71 -3.16 1.73
N LEU A 43 -1.37 -2.55 2.87
CA LEU A 43 -0.34 -3.06 3.77
C LEU A 43 -0.71 -4.41 4.38
N VAL A 44 -1.97 -4.57 4.79
CA VAL A 44 -2.48 -5.83 5.35
C VAL A 44 -2.46 -6.94 4.30
N LEU A 45 -2.97 -6.67 3.11
CA LEU A 45 -3.09 -7.66 2.03
C LEU A 45 -1.71 -8.01 1.45
N LEU A 46 -0.80 -7.03 1.32
CA LEU A 46 0.61 -7.28 1.03
C LEU A 46 1.25 -8.15 2.12
N GLY A 47 0.98 -7.88 3.39
CA GLY A 47 1.46 -8.69 4.52
C GLY A 47 1.03 -10.15 4.40
N PHE A 48 -0.22 -10.41 4.02
CA PHE A 48 -0.70 -11.76 3.73
C PHE A 48 0.01 -12.39 2.53
N ILE A 49 0.19 -11.65 1.43
CA ILE A 49 0.94 -12.16 0.26
C ILE A 49 2.38 -12.56 0.65
N VAL A 50 3.08 -11.72 1.42
CA VAL A 50 4.43 -12.04 1.91
C VAL A 50 4.41 -13.28 2.81
N TYR A 51 3.40 -13.43 3.67
CA TYR A 51 3.23 -14.62 4.50
C TYR A 51 3.07 -15.91 3.66
N ALA A 52 2.34 -15.83 2.54
CA ALA A 52 2.14 -16.94 1.59
C ALA A 52 3.46 -17.50 1.06
N THR A 53 4.36 -16.59 0.68
CA THR A 53 5.63 -16.92 0.02
C THR A 53 6.64 -17.57 0.96
N GLY A 54 6.44 -17.47 2.28
CA GLY A 54 7.40 -17.98 3.27
C GLY A 54 8.71 -17.22 3.33
N LEU A 55 8.80 -16.03 2.71
CA LEU A 55 10.01 -15.20 2.70
C LEU A 55 10.37 -14.68 4.09
N SER A 56 9.38 -14.19 4.87
CA SER A 56 9.59 -13.77 6.26
C SER A 56 8.25 -13.61 7.00
N ASP A 57 8.06 -14.42 8.04
CA ASP A 57 6.88 -14.34 8.91
C ASP A 57 6.90 -13.05 9.77
N GLY A 58 8.09 -12.52 10.06
CA GLY A 58 8.27 -11.29 10.83
C GLY A 58 7.86 -10.06 10.04
N SER A 59 8.30 -9.95 8.77
CA SER A 59 7.92 -8.81 7.92
C SER A 59 6.44 -8.82 7.59
N ALA A 60 5.85 -9.98 7.33
CA ALA A 60 4.41 -10.13 7.11
C ALA A 60 3.59 -9.61 8.29
N LYS A 61 3.92 -10.04 9.52
CA LYS A 61 3.28 -9.55 10.75
C LYS A 61 3.51 -8.06 10.96
N GLY A 62 4.73 -7.59 10.69
CA GLY A 62 5.07 -6.17 10.78
C GLY A 62 4.24 -5.31 9.84
N LEU A 63 4.08 -5.73 8.58
CA LEU A 63 3.24 -5.07 7.57
C LEU A 63 1.77 -4.97 8.02
N VAL A 64 1.22 -6.08 8.51
CA VAL A 64 -0.15 -6.09 9.03
C VAL A 64 -0.28 -5.17 10.26
N ALA A 65 0.65 -5.24 11.20
CA ALA A 65 0.65 -4.41 12.40
C ALA A 65 0.77 -2.91 12.08
N VAL A 66 1.67 -2.56 11.17
CA VAL A 66 1.84 -1.18 10.68
C VAL A 66 0.58 -0.71 9.95
N GLY A 67 -0.04 -1.55 9.12
CA GLY A 67 -1.31 -1.25 8.47
C GLY A 67 -2.40 -0.92 9.50
N VAL A 68 -2.60 -1.78 10.50
CA VAL A 68 -3.58 -1.55 11.58
C VAL A 68 -3.26 -0.28 12.38
N PHE A 69 -1.97 -0.04 12.67
CA PHE A 69 -1.55 1.18 13.36
C PHE A 69 -1.85 2.43 12.54
N ILE A 70 -1.54 2.42 11.25
CA ILE A 70 -1.82 3.53 10.33
C ILE A 70 -3.33 3.79 10.22
N TYR A 71 -4.15 2.74 10.19
CA TYR A 71 -5.60 2.89 10.16
C TYR A 71 -6.15 3.59 11.42
N LEU A 72 -5.66 3.20 12.60
CA LEU A 72 -6.15 3.74 13.87
C LEU A 72 -5.59 5.15 14.18
N PHE A 73 -4.30 5.35 13.94
CA PHE A 73 -3.59 6.57 14.36
C PHE A 73 -3.34 7.55 13.22
N GLY A 74 -3.42 7.12 11.96
CA GLY A 74 -3.17 7.95 10.80
C GLY A 74 -4.17 9.09 10.64
N PRO A 75 -5.50 8.84 10.57
CA PRO A 75 -6.49 9.92 10.43
C PRO A 75 -6.39 11.00 11.52
N PRO A 76 -6.30 10.68 12.84
CA PRO A 76 -6.16 11.72 13.85
C PRO A 76 -4.79 12.44 13.78
N ALA A 77 -3.71 11.75 13.43
CA ALA A 77 -2.40 12.39 13.27
C ALA A 77 -2.38 13.38 12.10
N VAL A 78 -2.99 13.04 10.97
CA VAL A 78 -3.06 13.92 9.80
C VAL A 78 -3.96 15.14 10.07
N ASN A 79 -5.11 14.95 10.73
CA ASN A 79 -5.97 16.08 11.13
C ASN A 79 -5.28 17.02 12.14
N PHE A 80 -4.49 16.47 13.07
CA PHE A 80 -3.67 17.27 13.96
C PHE A 80 -2.64 18.13 13.18
N LEU A 81 -1.94 17.52 12.21
CA LEU A 81 -0.99 18.24 11.36
C LEU A 81 -1.66 19.31 10.47
N GLY A 82 -2.86 19.04 9.95
CA GLY A 82 -3.69 20.02 9.26
C GLY A 82 -4.01 21.24 10.14
N SER A 83 -4.45 21.00 11.38
CA SER A 83 -4.76 22.07 12.32
C SER A 83 -3.56 22.95 12.69
N VAL A 84 -2.36 22.35 12.78
CA VAL A 84 -1.10 23.07 13.08
C VAL A 84 -0.63 23.88 11.88
N SER A 85 -0.91 23.43 10.66
CA SER A 85 -0.51 24.10 9.42
C SER A 85 -1.52 25.17 8.95
N GLY A 86 -2.64 25.36 9.66
CA GLY A 86 -3.68 26.33 9.29
C GLY A 86 -4.54 25.90 8.11
N ILE A 87 -4.50 24.61 7.76
CA ILE A 87 -5.30 24.00 6.70
C ILE A 87 -6.60 23.47 7.33
N ASP A 88 -7.73 23.67 6.63
CA ASP A 88 -9.03 23.16 7.07
C ASP A 88 -9.02 21.64 7.27
N ASN A 89 -9.96 21.14 8.08
CA ASN A 89 -10.06 19.71 8.37
C ASN A 89 -10.16 18.89 7.08
N ILE A 90 -9.28 17.87 6.97
CA ILE A 90 -9.25 17.01 5.80
C ILE A 90 -10.48 16.10 5.81
N THR A 91 -11.25 16.21 4.73
CA THR A 91 -12.47 15.42 4.56
C THR A 91 -12.19 14.18 3.72
N MET A 92 -13.08 13.17 3.83
CA MET A 92 -13.02 12.00 2.95
C MET A 92 -13.09 12.39 1.46
N ASP A 93 -13.88 13.41 1.11
CA ASP A 93 -14.05 13.82 -0.29
C ASP A 93 -12.80 14.49 -0.85
N SER A 94 -12.14 15.36 -0.08
CA SER A 94 -10.88 16.01 -0.50
C SER A 94 -9.75 14.98 -0.65
N ALA A 95 -9.65 14.04 0.29
CA ALA A 95 -8.70 12.95 0.24
C ALA A 95 -8.93 12.02 -0.97
N THR A 96 -10.20 11.75 -1.32
CA THR A 96 -10.56 10.95 -2.52
C THR A 96 -10.06 11.61 -3.79
N ARG A 97 -10.27 12.93 -3.93
CA ARG A 97 -9.86 13.67 -5.11
C ARG A 97 -8.34 13.69 -5.25
N ALA A 98 -7.63 13.97 -4.16
CA ALA A 98 -6.17 13.93 -4.16
C ALA A 98 -5.62 12.54 -4.50
N TRP A 99 -6.27 11.46 -4.00
CA TRP A 99 -5.90 10.09 -4.35
C TRP A 99 -6.04 9.80 -5.84
N ILE A 100 -7.19 10.15 -6.43
CA ILE A 100 -7.44 9.93 -7.86
C ILE A 100 -6.49 10.77 -8.71
N ASP A 101 -6.20 12.01 -8.31
CA ASP A 101 -5.29 12.88 -9.05
C ASP A 101 -3.85 12.33 -9.08
N VAL A 102 -3.40 11.73 -7.96
CA VAL A 102 -2.04 11.17 -7.85
C VAL A 102 -1.92 9.78 -8.44
N PHE A 103 -2.82 8.86 -8.10
CA PHE A 103 -2.72 7.45 -8.48
C PHE A 103 -3.48 7.10 -9.75
N GLN A 104 -4.40 7.97 -10.20
CA GLN A 104 -5.27 7.76 -11.36
C GLN A 104 -6.05 6.45 -11.34
N LEU A 105 -6.24 5.89 -10.14
CA LEU A 105 -6.94 4.63 -9.91
C LEU A 105 -8.03 4.85 -8.87
N SER A 106 -9.21 4.29 -9.16
CA SER A 106 -10.28 4.21 -8.18
C SER A 106 -9.95 3.19 -7.08
N ASP A 107 -10.59 3.35 -5.93
CA ASP A 107 -10.37 2.46 -4.77
C ASP A 107 -10.65 0.98 -5.13
N MET A 108 -11.68 0.75 -5.95
CA MET A 108 -12.05 -0.58 -6.41
C MET A 108 -10.98 -1.20 -7.31
N GLU A 109 -10.40 -0.42 -8.23
CA GLU A 109 -9.33 -0.90 -9.12
C GLU A 109 -8.06 -1.26 -8.34
N VAL A 110 -7.70 -0.46 -7.33
CA VAL A 110 -6.54 -0.75 -6.48
C VAL A 110 -6.74 -2.07 -5.71
N VAL A 111 -7.92 -2.26 -5.11
CA VAL A 111 -8.24 -3.52 -4.40
C VAL A 111 -8.27 -4.70 -5.36
N ALA A 112 -8.93 -4.55 -6.52
CA ALA A 112 -9.01 -5.61 -7.53
C ALA A 112 -7.62 -6.03 -8.04
N LEU A 113 -6.74 -5.05 -8.30
CA LEU A 113 -5.37 -5.32 -8.73
C LEU A 113 -4.60 -6.07 -7.64
N LEU A 114 -4.75 -5.68 -6.36
CA LEU A 114 -4.08 -6.38 -5.27
C LEU A 114 -4.58 -7.81 -5.06
N VAL A 115 -5.90 -8.01 -5.16
CA VAL A 115 -6.51 -9.34 -5.07
C VAL A 115 -5.99 -10.22 -6.21
N TRP A 116 -5.95 -9.69 -7.44
CA TRP A 116 -5.41 -10.42 -8.59
C TRP A 116 -3.94 -10.81 -8.40
N VAL A 117 -3.09 -9.90 -7.90
CA VAL A 117 -1.70 -10.21 -7.55
C VAL A 117 -1.64 -11.28 -6.45
N GLY A 118 -2.49 -11.17 -5.44
CA GLY A 118 -2.55 -12.14 -4.34
C GLY A 118 -2.96 -13.54 -4.80
N GLU A 119 -3.94 -13.64 -5.69
CA GLU A 119 -4.38 -14.90 -6.31
C GLU A 119 -3.27 -15.52 -7.13
N LEU A 120 -2.57 -14.73 -7.93
CA LEU A 120 -1.43 -15.17 -8.74
C LEU A 120 -0.31 -15.73 -7.85
N VAL A 121 0.04 -15.02 -6.77
CA VAL A 121 1.07 -15.50 -5.82
C VAL A 121 0.60 -16.77 -5.11
N ALA A 122 -0.65 -16.83 -4.65
CA ALA A 122 -1.19 -18.02 -4.01
C ALA A 122 -1.18 -19.24 -4.94
N ALA A 123 -1.55 -19.05 -6.22
CA ALA A 123 -1.51 -20.09 -7.23
C ALA A 123 -0.08 -20.57 -7.49
N LEU A 124 0.88 -19.66 -7.63
CA LEU A 124 2.31 -19.99 -7.78
C LEU A 124 2.83 -20.77 -6.57
N CYS A 125 2.54 -20.30 -5.35
CA CYS A 125 2.94 -20.97 -4.12
C CYS A 125 2.33 -22.38 -4.00
N CYS A 126 1.06 -22.54 -4.38
CA CYS A 126 0.40 -23.84 -4.37
C CYS A 126 1.03 -24.80 -5.41
N LEU A 127 1.29 -24.31 -6.62
CA LEU A 127 1.90 -25.10 -7.69
C LEU A 127 3.35 -25.48 -7.38
N THR A 128 4.17 -24.54 -6.92
CA THR A 128 5.54 -24.82 -6.46
C THR A 128 5.53 -25.77 -5.27
N GLY A 129 4.62 -25.58 -4.31
CA GLY A 129 4.47 -26.48 -3.18
C GLY A 129 4.07 -27.90 -3.58
N ALA A 130 3.17 -28.04 -4.56
CA ALA A 130 2.75 -29.32 -5.12
C ALA A 130 3.90 -30.03 -5.83
N ILE A 131 4.69 -29.32 -6.64
CA ILE A 131 5.88 -29.88 -7.31
C ILE A 131 6.89 -30.38 -6.27
N LEU A 132 7.17 -29.60 -5.24
CA LEU A 132 8.09 -29.99 -4.16
C LEU A 132 7.59 -31.18 -3.33
N TYR A 133 6.27 -31.32 -3.21
CA TYR A 133 5.64 -32.43 -2.47
C TYR A 133 5.62 -33.73 -3.28
N PHE A 134 5.28 -33.67 -4.58
CA PHE A 134 5.16 -34.85 -5.45
C PHE A 134 6.47 -35.29 -6.10
N THR A 135 7.46 -34.40 -6.21
CA THR A 135 8.79 -34.71 -6.77
C THR A 135 9.89 -34.47 -5.74
N PRO A 136 9.89 -35.17 -4.59
CA PRO A 136 10.85 -34.88 -3.54
C PRO A 136 12.22 -35.47 -3.85
N THR A 137 13.24 -34.62 -3.81
CA THR A 137 14.65 -35.06 -3.81
C THR A 137 15.16 -35.34 -2.39
N SER A 138 14.46 -34.87 -1.35
CA SER A 138 14.75 -35.11 0.07
C SER A 138 13.50 -34.97 0.94
N GLY A 139 13.51 -35.52 2.17
CA GLY A 139 12.43 -35.34 3.15
C GLY A 139 12.26 -33.90 3.65
N GLU A 140 13.26 -33.04 3.45
CA GLU A 140 13.15 -31.60 3.75
C GLU A 140 12.29 -30.88 2.69
N MET A 141 12.39 -31.30 1.42
CA MET A 141 11.58 -30.75 0.33
C MET A 141 10.09 -31.06 0.48
N THR A 142 9.73 -32.27 0.91
CA THR A 142 8.31 -32.61 1.17
C THR A 142 7.72 -31.72 2.26
N THR A 143 8.50 -31.45 3.32
CA THR A 143 8.08 -30.62 4.44
C THR A 143 7.92 -29.15 4.02
N LYS A 144 8.85 -28.63 3.21
CA LYS A 144 8.75 -27.28 2.63
C LYS A 144 7.56 -27.15 1.67
N GLY A 145 7.36 -28.13 0.78
CA GLY A 145 6.24 -28.17 -0.15
C GLY A 145 4.88 -28.18 0.56
N ARG A 146 4.72 -29.04 1.57
CA ARG A 146 3.52 -29.08 2.42
C ARG A 146 3.24 -27.74 3.11
N THR A 147 4.28 -27.09 3.63
CA THR A 147 4.16 -25.79 4.31
C THR A 147 3.70 -24.70 3.34
N LEU A 148 4.25 -24.66 2.12
CA LEU A 148 3.84 -23.71 1.08
C LEU A 148 2.38 -23.90 0.67
N ILE A 149 1.95 -25.15 0.46
CA ILE A 149 0.56 -25.46 0.11
C ILE A 149 -0.40 -24.98 1.21
N ILE A 150 -0.10 -25.29 2.48
CA ILE A 150 -0.96 -24.89 3.61
C ILE A 150 -1.05 -23.37 3.71
N ARG A 151 0.09 -22.66 3.60
CA ARG A 151 0.12 -21.19 3.66
C ARG A 151 -0.66 -20.54 2.51
N ALA A 152 -0.52 -21.07 1.29
CA ALA A 152 -1.29 -20.60 0.14
C ALA A 152 -2.81 -20.83 0.32
N LEU A 153 -3.20 -22.01 0.84
CA LEU A 153 -4.60 -22.33 1.14
C LEU A 153 -5.18 -21.45 2.26
N MET A 154 -4.39 -21.05 3.25
CA MET A 154 -4.85 -20.14 4.32
C MET A 154 -5.21 -18.74 3.80
N ILE A 155 -4.55 -18.28 2.74
CA ILE A 155 -4.79 -16.94 2.17
C ILE A 155 -5.94 -16.94 1.17
N SER A 156 -6.22 -18.08 0.52
CA SER A 156 -7.34 -18.23 -0.41
C SER A 156 -8.70 -17.71 0.11
N PRO A 157 -9.19 -18.07 1.31
CA PRO A 157 -10.48 -17.55 1.81
C PRO A 157 -10.44 -16.03 2.06
N ILE A 158 -9.28 -15.48 2.41
CA ILE A 158 -9.11 -14.03 2.61
C ILE A 158 -9.23 -13.32 1.26
N LEU A 159 -8.56 -13.83 0.21
CA LEU A 159 -8.64 -13.28 -1.14
C LEU A 159 -10.07 -13.36 -1.70
N VAL A 160 -10.75 -14.50 -1.50
CA VAL A 160 -12.16 -14.65 -1.91
C VAL A 160 -13.05 -13.63 -1.20
N PHE A 161 -12.83 -13.38 0.09
CA PHE A 161 -13.57 -12.34 0.80
C PHE A 161 -13.37 -10.96 0.16
N PHE A 162 -12.12 -10.56 -0.14
CA PHE A 162 -11.83 -9.29 -0.81
C PHE A 162 -12.35 -9.24 -2.26
N HIS A 163 -12.44 -10.37 -2.95
CA HIS A 163 -13.05 -10.47 -4.28
C HIS A 163 -14.57 -10.27 -4.25
N MET A 164 -15.24 -10.68 -3.16
CA MET A 164 -16.70 -10.59 -3.02
C MET A 164 -17.19 -9.24 -2.49
N ILE A 165 -16.36 -8.50 -1.73
CA ILE A 165 -16.70 -7.18 -1.17
C ILE A 165 -17.25 -6.19 -2.21
N PRO A 166 -16.69 -6.05 -3.42
CA PRO A 166 -17.22 -5.12 -4.42
C PRO A 166 -18.64 -5.44 -4.90
N TYR A 167 -19.13 -6.66 -4.65
CA TYR A 167 -20.44 -7.15 -5.08
C TYR A 167 -21.48 -7.20 -3.94
N LEU A 168 -21.09 -6.89 -2.71
CA LEU A 168 -21.94 -6.84 -1.51
C LEU A 168 -22.34 -5.39 -1.19
#